data_AF-A0A941ESX7-F1
#
_entry.id   AF-A0A941ESX7-F1
#
_cell.length_a   1.000
_cell.length_b   1.000
_cell.length_c   1.000
_cell.angle_alpha   90.00
_cell.angle_beta   90.00
_cell.angle_gamma   90.00
#
_symmetry.space_group_name_H-M   'P 1'
#
loop_
_entity.id
_entity.type
_entity.pdbx_description
1 polymer ?
#
loop_
_entity_poly.entity_id
_entity_poly.type
_entity_poly.pdbx_seq_one_letter_code
_entity_poly.pdbx_strand_id
1 'polypeptide(L)'
;MGVITLALIANGSLAANAKAPAWVIISCAVAISLGTYIGGWRVIRALGKGLVEIEPQQGMAAESASAATILLSSSFGYSLSTTHVATGSILGSGLGKRGAEVRWGQAGRMATAWVLTLPSAGIVGALAFKAADGIGGQAGVSAIFVVLAAASTAFFMRSRRTAVTASNVNEAWTGSVVPAPAG
;
A
#
# COMPACT_ATOMS: atom_id res chain seq x y z
N MET A 1 10.87 -6.16 2.17
CA MET A 1 11.92 -7.12 2.59
C MET A 1 12.26 -8.13 1.50
N GLY A 2 11.29 -8.93 1.01
CA GLY A 2 11.53 -9.96 -0.01
C GLY A 2 12.25 -9.47 -1.27
N VAL A 3 11.83 -8.36 -1.87
CA VAL A 3 12.49 -7.79 -3.07
C VAL A 3 13.96 -7.44 -2.82
N ILE A 4 14.28 -6.85 -1.65
CA ILE A 4 15.66 -6.49 -1.29
C ILE A 4 16.48 -7.75 -1.07
N THR A 5 15.94 -8.75 -0.37
CA THR A 5 16.62 -10.04 -0.18
C THR A 5 16.87 -10.75 -1.51
N LEU A 6 15.89 -10.77 -2.41
CA LEU A 6 16.05 -11.34 -3.76
C LEU A 6 17.11 -10.60 -4.57
N ALA A 7 17.17 -9.26 -4.49
CA ALA A 7 18.22 -8.49 -5.15
C ALA A 7 19.61 -8.81 -4.60
N LEU A 8 19.76 -8.99 -3.29
CA LEU A 8 21.02 -9.39 -2.65
C LEU A 8 21.44 -10.81 -3.06
N ILE A 9 20.48 -11.73 -3.19
CA ILE A 9 20.73 -13.09 -3.70
C ILE A 9 21.17 -13.03 -5.17
N ALA A 10 20.45 -12.27 -6.00
CA ALA A 10 20.74 -12.15 -7.43
C ALA A 10 22.12 -11.53 -7.70
N ASN A 11 22.60 -10.63 -6.83
CA ASN A 11 23.93 -10.04 -6.90
C ASN A 11 25.02 -10.86 -6.16
N GLY A 12 24.72 -12.09 -5.74
CA GLY A 12 25.69 -12.98 -5.08
C GLY A 12 26.09 -12.57 -3.66
N SER A 13 25.45 -11.55 -3.08
CA SER A 13 25.74 -11.07 -1.72
C SER A 13 25.12 -11.96 -0.63
N LEU A 14 24.15 -12.81 -1.00
CA LEU A 14 23.52 -13.80 -0.12
C LEU A 14 23.38 -15.13 -0.86
N ALA A 15 23.50 -16.25 -0.12
CA ALA A 15 23.21 -17.57 -0.66
C ALA A 15 21.71 -17.71 -1.00
N ALA A 16 21.36 -18.58 -1.96
CA ALA A 16 19.99 -18.74 -2.45
C ALA A 16 18.95 -19.10 -1.37
N ASN A 17 19.37 -19.79 -0.30
CA ASN A 17 18.51 -20.18 0.82
C ASN A 17 18.73 -19.32 2.08
N ALA A 18 19.43 -18.19 1.96
CA ALA A 18 19.71 -17.33 3.09
C ALA A 18 18.45 -16.60 3.56
N LYS A 19 18.27 -16.52 4.88
CA LYS A 19 17.23 -15.68 5.49
C LYS A 19 17.57 -14.20 5.29
N ALA A 20 16.55 -13.36 5.25
CA ALA A 20 16.74 -11.91 5.17
C ALA A 20 17.57 -11.40 6.36
N PRO A 21 18.65 -10.64 6.12
CA PRO A 21 19.45 -10.06 7.20
C PRO A 21 18.63 -9.11 8.09
N ALA A 22 19.01 -9.01 9.37
CA ALA A 22 18.33 -8.16 10.36
C ALA A 22 18.22 -6.68 9.92
N TRP A 23 19.25 -6.13 9.28
CA TRP A 23 19.23 -4.74 8.80
C TRP A 23 18.21 -4.52 7.67
N VAL A 24 17.94 -5.54 6.83
CA VAL A 24 16.90 -5.48 5.79
C VAL A 24 15.51 -5.49 6.44
N ILE A 25 15.33 -6.32 7.48
CA ILE A 25 14.09 -6.36 8.27
C ILE A 25 13.83 -4.98 8.89
N ILE A 26 14.81 -4.45 9.63
CA ILE A 26 14.68 -3.19 10.37
C ILE A 26 14.45 -2.00 9.43
N SER A 27 15.22 -1.91 8.33
CA SER A 27 15.03 -0.83 7.34
C SER A 27 13.64 -0.86 6.70
N CYS A 28 13.14 -2.05 6.34
CA CYS A 28 11.77 -2.19 5.84
C CYS A 28 10.73 -1.81 6.90
N ALA A 29 10.90 -2.24 8.14
CA ALA A 29 9.98 -1.92 9.24
C ALA A 29 9.91 -0.41 9.49
N VAL A 30 11.06 0.27 9.56
CA VAL A 30 11.13 1.73 9.74
C VAL A 30 10.48 2.45 8.56
N ALA A 31 10.77 2.03 7.32
CA ALA A 31 10.18 2.64 6.13
C ALA A 31 8.65 2.50 6.10
N ILE A 32 8.12 1.32 6.46
CA ILE A 32 6.67 1.09 6.54
C ILE A 32 6.05 1.94 7.65
N SER A 33 6.64 1.96 8.84
CA SER A 33 6.14 2.76 9.97
C SER A 33 6.11 4.25 9.65
N LEU A 34 7.18 4.79 9.05
CA LEU A 34 7.24 6.19 8.61
C LEU A 34 6.21 6.48 7.51
N GLY A 35 6.05 5.59 6.54
CA GLY A 35 5.06 5.73 5.48
C GLY A 35 3.63 5.80 6.01
N THR A 36 3.29 4.92 6.96
CA THR A 36 1.97 4.88 7.61
C THR A 36 1.71 6.17 8.39
N TYR A 37 2.70 6.66 9.15
CA TYR A 37 2.58 7.89 9.93
C TYR A 37 2.33 9.13 9.05
N ILE A 38 2.99 9.23 7.89
CA ILE A 38 2.94 10.43 7.05
C ILE A 38 1.71 10.45 6.11
N GLY A 39 1.21 9.30 5.66
CA GLY A 39 0.31 9.22 4.50
C GLY A 39 -0.97 8.40 4.64
N GLY A 40 -1.24 7.78 5.79
CA GLY A 40 -2.34 6.81 5.94
C GLY A 40 -3.76 7.37 5.83
N TRP A 41 -3.96 8.68 6.05
CA TRP A 41 -5.28 9.30 6.21
C TRP A 41 -6.25 9.07 5.05
N ARG A 42 -5.76 9.12 3.81
CA ARG A 42 -6.61 8.88 2.62
C ARG A 42 -7.13 7.45 2.56
N VAL A 43 -6.28 6.50 2.91
CA VAL A 43 -6.64 5.08 2.92
C VAL A 43 -7.64 4.82 4.03
N ILE A 44 -7.40 5.39 5.23
CA ILE A 44 -8.32 5.31 6.37
C ILE A 44 -9.71 5.83 5.99
N ARG A 45 -9.81 7.02 5.37
CA ARG A 45 -11.09 7.57 4.94
C ARG A 45 -11.73 6.73 3.83
N ALA A 46 -10.97 6.31 2.83
CA ALA A 46 -11.49 5.53 1.71
C ALA A 46 -12.07 4.19 2.17
N LEU A 47 -11.42 3.51 3.13
CA LEU A 47 -11.89 2.23 3.66
C LEU A 47 -13.01 2.42 4.69
N GLY A 48 -12.87 3.34 5.64
CA GLY A 48 -13.79 3.48 6.77
C GLY A 48 -15.06 4.28 6.49
N LYS A 49 -15.03 5.19 5.50
CA LYS A 49 -16.20 5.99 5.08
C LYS A 49 -16.61 5.74 3.63
N GLY A 50 -15.64 5.42 2.77
CA GLY A 50 -15.85 5.31 1.33
C GLY A 50 -16.27 3.94 0.80
N LEU A 51 -16.05 2.87 1.56
CA LEU A 51 -16.40 1.51 1.16
C LEU A 51 -17.66 1.02 1.87
N VAL A 52 -17.60 0.93 3.19
CA VAL A 52 -18.71 0.66 4.10
C VAL A 52 -18.47 1.46 5.37
N GLU A 53 -19.52 2.07 5.92
CA GLU A 53 -19.38 2.85 7.15
C GLU A 53 -19.27 1.92 8.36
N ILE A 54 -18.09 1.91 8.98
CA ILE A 54 -17.79 1.06 10.14
C ILE A 54 -17.84 1.85 11.45
N GLU A 55 -18.30 1.16 12.49
CA GLU A 55 -18.21 1.59 13.89
C GLU A 55 -17.03 0.90 14.59
N PRO A 56 -16.55 1.40 15.74
CA PRO A 56 -15.40 0.83 16.43
C PRO A 56 -15.48 -0.68 16.68
N GLN A 57 -16.67 -1.22 16.96
CA GLN A 57 -16.90 -2.66 17.15
C GLN A 57 -16.59 -3.45 15.86
N GLN A 58 -17.01 -2.94 14.71
CA GLN A 58 -16.73 -3.55 13.40
C GLN A 58 -15.27 -3.37 12.98
N GLY A 59 -14.65 -2.26 13.39
CA GLY A 59 -13.21 -2.05 13.24
C GLY A 59 -12.40 -3.11 14.00
N MET A 60 -12.72 -3.35 15.28
CA MET A 60 -12.06 -4.39 16.08
C MET A 60 -12.23 -5.79 15.47
N ALA A 61 -13.45 -6.11 15.00
CA ALA A 61 -13.74 -7.37 14.33
C ALA A 61 -12.92 -7.51 13.03
N ALA A 62 -12.85 -6.45 12.20
CA ALA A 62 -12.07 -6.44 10.97
C ALA A 62 -10.57 -6.64 11.20
N GLU A 63 -10.00 -5.95 12.19
CA GLU A 63 -8.58 -6.08 12.54
C GLU A 63 -8.26 -7.48 13.07
N SER A 64 -9.13 -8.04 13.91
CA SER A 64 -8.97 -9.40 14.45
C SER A 64 -9.01 -10.46 13.34
N ALA A 65 -9.96 -10.35 12.40
CA ALA A 65 -10.06 -11.24 11.25
C ALA A 65 -8.85 -11.09 10.31
N SER A 66 -8.39 -9.85 10.09
CA SER A 66 -7.21 -9.56 9.27
C SER A 66 -5.95 -10.17 9.88
N ALA A 67 -5.73 -9.93 11.18
CA ALA A 67 -4.60 -10.47 11.93
C ALA A 67 -4.59 -12.00 11.91
N ALA A 68 -5.73 -12.64 12.20
CA ALA A 68 -5.85 -14.09 12.16
C ALA A 68 -5.49 -14.67 10.77
N THR A 69 -6.03 -14.06 9.71
CA THR A 69 -5.77 -14.51 8.32
C THR A 69 -4.31 -14.33 7.93
N ILE A 70 -3.71 -13.18 8.26
CA ILE A 70 -2.30 -12.88 7.95
C ILE A 70 -1.37 -13.83 8.71
N LEU A 71 -1.62 -14.04 10.01
CA LEU A 71 -0.81 -14.93 10.85
C LEU A 71 -0.90 -16.38 10.38
N LEU A 72 -2.10 -16.84 10.03
CA LEU A 72 -2.32 -18.19 9.50
C LEU A 72 -1.59 -18.39 8.16
N SER A 73 -1.69 -17.44 7.23
CA SER A 73 -0.95 -17.53 5.97
C SER A 73 0.56 -17.51 6.19
N SER A 74 1.02 -16.67 7.12
CA SER A 74 2.44 -16.55 7.44
C SER A 74 3.00 -17.82 8.06
N SER A 75 2.23 -18.55 8.89
CA SER A 75 2.66 -19.83 9.47
C SER A 75 2.77 -20.95 8.43
N PHE A 76 1.95 -20.91 7.37
CA PHE A 76 2.07 -21.81 6.22
C PHE A 76 3.11 -21.37 5.18
N GLY A 77 3.70 -20.18 5.34
CA GLY A 77 4.68 -19.64 4.38
C GLY A 77 4.07 -19.14 3.07
N TYR A 78 2.75 -18.98 3.00
CA TYR A 78 2.08 -18.44 1.82
C TYR A 78 2.14 -16.92 1.78
N SER A 79 2.43 -16.37 0.59
CA SER A 79 2.32 -14.94 0.33
C SER A 79 0.88 -14.56 0.00
N LEU A 80 0.34 -13.58 0.70
CA LEU A 80 -0.99 -13.03 0.42
C LEU A 80 -0.98 -11.50 0.35
N SER A 81 -2.04 -10.95 -0.24
CA SER A 81 -2.28 -9.50 -0.28
C SER A 81 -2.93 -9.04 1.02
N THR A 82 -2.17 -8.35 1.88
CA THR A 82 -2.71 -7.76 3.12
C THR A 82 -3.80 -6.73 2.82
N THR A 83 -3.73 -6.04 1.68
CA THR A 83 -4.77 -5.09 1.26
C THR A 83 -6.09 -5.79 0.94
N HIS A 84 -6.08 -6.96 0.28
CA HIS A 84 -7.30 -7.72 0.02
C HIS A 84 -7.87 -8.30 1.30
N VAL A 85 -7.01 -8.81 2.19
CA VAL A 85 -7.44 -9.32 3.50
C VAL A 85 -8.10 -8.20 4.31
N ALA A 86 -7.42 -7.06 4.50
CA ALA A 86 -7.97 -5.95 5.27
C ALA A 86 -9.27 -5.41 4.67
N THR A 87 -9.31 -5.18 3.36
CA THR A 87 -10.53 -4.69 2.68
C THR A 87 -11.69 -5.69 2.79
N GLY A 88 -11.39 -6.99 2.63
CA GLY A 88 -12.38 -8.06 2.76
C GLY A 88 -12.91 -8.20 4.20
N SER A 89 -12.04 -8.10 5.20
CA SER A 89 -12.44 -8.11 6.61
C SER A 89 -13.29 -6.90 6.99
N ILE A 90 -12.97 -5.71 6.46
CA ILE A 90 -13.78 -4.49 6.65
C ILE A 90 -15.16 -4.62 5.99
N LEU A 91 -15.21 -5.14 4.75
CA LEU A 91 -16.48 -5.43 4.08
C LEU A 91 -17.31 -6.45 4.85
N GLY A 92 -16.68 -7.55 5.28
CA GLY A 92 -17.33 -8.62 6.02
C GLY A 92 -17.91 -8.16 7.36
N SER A 93 -17.14 -7.42 8.16
CA SER A 93 -17.64 -6.89 9.44
C SER A 93 -18.65 -5.76 9.23
N GLY A 94 -18.41 -4.86 8.27
CA GLY A 94 -19.30 -3.74 7.95
C GLY A 94 -20.70 -4.19 7.53
N LEU A 95 -20.81 -5.28 6.76
CA LEU A 95 -22.10 -5.89 6.37
C LEU A 95 -22.92 -6.44 7.54
N GLY A 96 -22.28 -6.74 8.68
CA GLY A 96 -22.95 -7.20 9.89
C GLY A 96 -23.75 -6.10 10.61
N LYS A 97 -23.59 -4.84 10.23
CA LYS A 97 -24.33 -3.71 10.82
C LYS A 97 -25.73 -3.56 10.19
N ARG A 98 -26.72 -3.24 11.02
CA ARG A 98 -28.10 -2.99 10.58
C ARG A 98 -28.14 -1.73 9.71
N GLY A 99 -28.62 -1.84 8.46
CA GLY A 99 -28.61 -0.76 7.48
C GLY A 99 -27.26 -0.52 6.80
N ALA A 100 -26.36 -1.52 6.82
CA ALA A 100 -25.09 -1.43 6.10
C ALA A 100 -25.30 -1.33 4.60
N GLU A 101 -24.72 -0.30 3.98
CA GLU A 101 -24.67 -0.13 2.54
C GLU A 101 -23.23 -0.19 2.05
N VAL A 102 -22.99 -1.03 1.04
CA VAL A 102 -21.69 -1.13 0.37
C VAL A 102 -21.70 -0.22 -0.86
N ARG A 103 -20.71 0.66 -0.93
CA ARG A 103 -20.51 1.56 -2.07
C ARG A 103 -19.76 0.83 -3.19
N TRP A 104 -20.48 0.01 -3.96
CA TRP A 104 -19.92 -0.84 -5.03
C TRP A 104 -19.13 -0.07 -6.09
N GLY A 105 -19.47 1.18 -6.37
CA GLY A 105 -18.69 2.02 -7.28
C GLY A 105 -17.26 2.27 -6.77
N GLN A 106 -17.07 2.42 -5.45
CA GLN A 106 -15.75 2.55 -4.86
C GLN A 106 -15.00 1.21 -4.84
N ALA A 107 -15.71 0.12 -4.51
CA ALA A 107 -15.14 -1.23 -4.57
C ALA A 107 -14.63 -1.58 -5.97
N GLY A 108 -15.41 -1.26 -7.02
CA GLY A 108 -15.02 -1.45 -8.42
C GLY A 108 -13.78 -0.64 -8.79
N ARG A 109 -13.70 0.64 -8.39
CA ARG A 109 -12.49 1.46 -8.60
C ARG A 109 -11.25 0.87 -7.94
N MET A 110 -11.39 0.30 -6.74
CA MET A 110 -10.30 -0.38 -6.04
C MET A 110 -9.87 -1.65 -6.78
N ALA A 111 -10.82 -2.48 -7.22
CA ALA A 111 -10.54 -3.69 -7.98
C ALA A 111 -9.80 -3.39 -9.29
N THR A 112 -10.25 -2.38 -10.04
CA THR A 112 -9.56 -1.92 -11.26
C THR A 112 -8.14 -1.44 -10.95
N ALA A 113 -7.95 -0.70 -9.86
CA ALA A 113 -6.62 -0.26 -9.44
C ALA A 113 -5.71 -1.44 -9.10
N TRP A 114 -6.20 -2.47 -8.40
CA TRP A 114 -5.42 -3.67 -8.07
C TRP A 114 -4.94 -4.41 -9.32
N VAL A 115 -5.83 -4.61 -10.29
CA VAL A 115 -5.48 -5.27 -11.57
C VAL A 115 -4.48 -4.44 -12.36
N LEU A 116 -4.65 -3.12 -12.43
CA LEU A 116 -3.75 -2.23 -13.18
C LEU A 116 -2.38 -2.04 -12.52
N THR A 117 -2.26 -2.27 -11.22
CA THR A 117 -1.01 -2.02 -10.48
C THR A 117 0.10 -2.98 -10.91
N LEU A 118 -0.20 -4.27 -11.11
CA LEU A 118 0.77 -5.28 -11.54
C LEU A 118 1.40 -5.00 -12.92
N PRO A 119 0.63 -4.79 -14.02
CA PRO A 119 1.21 -4.48 -15.32
C PRO A 119 1.93 -3.13 -15.30
N SER A 120 1.41 -2.14 -14.59
CA SER A 120 2.08 -0.84 -14.46
C SER A 120 3.45 -0.97 -13.78
N ALA A 121 3.54 -1.74 -12.69
CA ALA A 121 4.80 -2.02 -12.01
C ALA A 121 5.79 -2.77 -12.92
N GLY A 122 5.31 -3.75 -13.70
CA GLY A 122 6.12 -4.47 -14.68
C GLY A 122 6.69 -3.55 -15.78
N ILE A 123 5.85 -2.68 -16.35
CA ILE A 123 6.27 -1.72 -17.39
C ILE A 123 7.30 -0.74 -16.83
N VAL A 124 7.04 -0.15 -15.67
CA VAL A 124 7.99 0.80 -15.04
C VAL A 124 9.30 0.09 -14.71
N GLY A 125 9.26 -1.13 -14.21
CA GLY A 125 10.45 -1.94 -13.94
C GLY A 125 11.25 -2.24 -15.21
N ALA A 126 10.58 -2.65 -16.30
CA ALA A 126 11.22 -2.92 -17.58
C ALA A 126 11.87 -1.67 -18.19
N LEU A 127 11.19 -0.52 -18.12
CA LEU A 127 11.72 0.76 -18.59
C LEU A 127 12.93 1.21 -17.76
N ALA A 128 12.86 1.06 -16.44
CA ALA A 128 13.99 1.36 -15.56
C ALA A 128 15.19 0.47 -15.88
N PHE A 129 14.99 -0.84 -16.04
CA PHE A 129 16.07 -1.75 -16.43
C PHE A 129 16.69 -1.37 -17.78
N LYS A 130 15.87 -1.17 -18.81
CA LYS A 130 16.35 -0.81 -20.16
C LYS A 130 17.12 0.51 -20.16
N ALA A 131 16.68 1.49 -19.39
CA ALA A 131 17.40 2.76 -19.25
C ALA A 131 18.73 2.58 -18.49
N ALA A 132 18.80 1.67 -17.50
CA ALA A 132 20.01 1.42 -16.73
C ALA A 132 21.07 0.78 -17.60
N ASP A 133 20.65 -0.24 -18.34
CA ASP A 133 21.49 -1.02 -19.25
C ASP A 133 22.03 -0.16 -20.40
N GLY A 134 21.19 0.72 -20.97
CA GLY A 134 21.60 1.61 -22.07
C GLY A 134 22.65 2.67 -21.68
N ILE A 135 22.68 3.12 -20.43
CA ILE A 135 23.73 4.03 -19.92
C ILE A 135 24.96 3.24 -19.47
N GLY A 136 24.74 2.06 -18.89
CA GLY A 136 25.78 1.14 -18.43
C GLY A 136 26.42 1.52 -17.09
N GLY A 137 26.90 0.49 -16.40
CA GLY A 137 27.69 0.62 -15.17
C GLY A 137 26.98 1.31 -14.01
N GLN A 138 27.78 1.82 -13.06
CA GLN A 138 27.27 2.52 -11.88
C GLN A 138 26.55 3.83 -12.22
N ALA A 139 26.91 4.46 -13.36
CA ALA A 139 26.31 5.70 -13.84
C ALA A 139 24.83 5.51 -14.24
N GLY A 140 24.49 4.41 -14.91
CA GLY A 140 23.09 4.11 -15.25
C GLY A 140 22.21 3.90 -14.02
N VAL A 141 22.72 3.15 -13.04
CA VAL A 141 21.98 2.87 -11.79
C VAL A 141 21.78 4.14 -10.97
N SER A 142 22.81 4.98 -10.82
CA SER A 142 22.71 6.23 -10.06
C SER A 142 21.79 7.25 -10.74
N ALA A 143 21.83 7.36 -12.07
CA ALA A 143 20.93 8.22 -12.84
C ALA A 143 19.46 7.84 -12.61
N ILE A 144 19.12 6.55 -12.71
CA ILE A 144 17.75 6.09 -12.49
C ILE A 144 17.31 6.28 -11.05
N PHE A 145 18.19 6.02 -10.09
CA PHE A 145 17.89 6.26 -8.69
C PHE A 145 17.52 7.73 -8.45
N VAL A 146 18.27 8.68 -9.02
CA VAL A 146 17.97 10.12 -8.93
C VAL A 146 16.64 10.45 -9.58
N VAL A 147 16.38 9.92 -10.79
CA VAL A 147 15.11 10.15 -11.50
C VAL A 147 13.91 9.63 -10.71
N LEU A 148 14.00 8.41 -10.16
CA LEU A 148 12.93 7.81 -9.35
C LEU A 148 12.73 8.56 -8.03
N ALA A 149 13.81 9.03 -7.39
CA ALA A 149 13.73 9.84 -6.18
C ALA A 149 13.06 11.20 -6.46
N ALA A 150 13.42 11.85 -7.57
CA ALA A 150 12.80 13.10 -8.00
C ALA A 150 11.31 12.91 -8.33
N ALA A 151 10.97 11.85 -9.08
CA ALA A 151 9.57 11.51 -9.39
C ALA A 151 8.76 11.21 -8.14
N SER A 152 9.31 10.44 -7.20
CA SER A 152 8.65 10.12 -5.92
C SER A 152 8.42 11.38 -5.08
N THR A 153 9.41 12.27 -5.03
CA THR A 153 9.30 13.56 -4.34
C THR A 153 8.24 14.44 -4.99
N ALA A 154 8.21 14.53 -6.33
CA ALA A 154 7.21 15.28 -7.07
C ALA A 154 5.80 14.73 -6.82
N PHE A 155 5.62 13.40 -6.83
CA PHE A 155 4.35 12.76 -6.49
C PHE A 155 3.94 13.04 -5.05
N PHE A 156 4.88 12.98 -4.10
CA PHE A 156 4.61 13.29 -2.70
C PHE A 156 4.16 14.76 -2.54
N MET A 157 4.88 15.72 -3.13
CA MET A 157 4.53 17.14 -3.10
C MET A 157 3.17 17.40 -3.78
N ARG A 158 2.91 16.77 -4.92
CA ARG A 158 1.61 16.86 -5.60
C ARG A 158 0.50 16.25 -4.75
N SER A 159 0.78 15.14 -4.06
CA SER A 159 -0.18 14.49 -3.18
C SER A 159 -0.56 15.40 -2.01
N ARG A 160 0.35 16.23 -1.50
CA ARG A 160 0.03 17.19 -0.43
C ARG A 160 -0.92 18.32 -0.81
N ARG A 161 -1.18 18.58 -2.10
CA ARG A 161 -2.09 19.65 -2.53
C ARG A 161 -3.57 19.40 -2.18
N THR A 162 -3.96 18.14 -1.95
CA THR A 162 -5.33 17.74 -1.57
C THR A 162 -5.30 16.89 -0.30
N ALA A 163 -4.65 17.42 0.74
CA ALA A 163 -4.37 16.65 1.96
C ALA A 163 -5.64 16.26 2.71
N VAL A 164 -5.75 14.97 3.00
CA VAL A 164 -6.66 14.45 4.04
C VAL A 164 -5.84 14.39 5.32
N THR A 165 -6.31 15.03 6.37
CA THR A 165 -5.63 15.21 7.66
C THR A 165 -6.51 14.66 8.78
N ALA A 166 -5.96 14.55 10.00
CA ALA A 166 -6.72 14.11 11.17
C ALA A 166 -7.98 14.96 11.42
N SER A 167 -7.96 16.25 11.05
CA SER A 167 -9.11 17.15 11.22
C SER A 167 -10.27 16.86 10.29
N ASN A 168 -10.01 16.34 9.08
CA ASN A 168 -11.04 16.14 8.05
C ASN A 168 -11.30 14.67 7.69
N VAL A 169 -10.51 13.73 8.20
CA VAL A 169 -10.63 12.30 7.86
C VAL A 169 -12.00 11.70 8.19
N ASN A 170 -12.67 12.21 9.21
CA ASN A 170 -13.96 11.72 9.73
C ASN A 170 -15.19 12.43 9.16
N GLU A 171 -15.00 13.44 8.32
CA GLU A 171 -16.11 14.14 7.68
C GLU A 171 -16.96 13.19 6.83
N ALA A 172 -18.23 13.56 6.64
CA ALA A 172 -19.18 12.78 5.86
C ALA A 172 -18.64 12.46 4.46
N TRP A 173 -18.99 11.29 3.96
CA TRP A 173 -18.53 10.86 2.64
C TRP A 173 -19.31 11.57 1.54
N THR A 174 -18.61 12.37 0.73
CA THR A 174 -19.19 13.18 -0.35
C THR A 174 -19.05 12.55 -1.75
N GLY A 175 -18.66 11.26 -1.83
CA GLY A 175 -18.37 10.59 -3.11
C GLY A 175 -16.90 10.69 -3.54
N SER A 176 -16.09 11.48 -2.84
CA SER A 176 -14.64 11.62 -3.09
C SER A 176 -13.82 11.34 -1.83
N VAL A 177 -12.59 10.86 -2.05
CA VAL A 177 -11.60 10.66 -0.97
C VAL A 177 -11.11 12.00 -0.41
N VAL A 178 -11.14 13.06 -1.22
CA VAL A 178 -10.83 14.42 -0.80
C VAL A 178 -12.12 15.08 -0.31
N PRO A 179 -12.20 15.55 0.95
CA PRO A 179 -13.35 16.32 1.44
C PRO A 179 -13.57 17.61 0.66
N ALA A 180 -14.82 18.07 0.63
CA ALA A 180 -15.13 19.41 0.15
C ALA A 180 -14.43 20.46 1.04
N PRO A 181 -13.92 21.58 0.49
CA PRO A 181 -13.34 22.63 1.31
C PRO A 181 -14.38 23.11 2.33
N ALA A 182 -13.98 23.25 3.58
CA ALA A 182 -14.80 23.89 4.61
C ALA A 182 -15.12 25.31 4.14
N GLY A 183 -16.42 25.60 3.98
CA GLY A 183 -16.91 26.95 3.67
C GLY A 183 -16.72 27.91 4.83
#